data_AF-A0A7Z2Q190-F1
#
_entry.id   AF-A0A7Z2Q190-F1
#
_cell.length_a   1.000
_cell.length_b   1.000
_cell.length_c   1.000
_cell.angle_alpha   90.00
_cell.angle_beta   90.00
_cell.angle_gamma   90.00
#
_symmetry.space_group_name_H-M   'P 1'
#
loop_
_entity.id
_entity.type
_entity.pdbx_description
1 polymer ?
#
loop_
_entity_poly.entity_id
_entity_poly.type
_entity_poly.pdbx_seq_one_letter_code
_entity_poly.pdbx_strand_id
1 'polypeptide(L)'
;MSLRPGLLIALSITLLGSTAASAVPVTVTSYEMNNGNGLIQNGNYNYFDSTYSVPTNANTNGSSLVVPSNGAAKEAWLTGGTGKLTDNTIPSQNYSFVPQNYVGWKYQDPTIIFHLEAGKSVSSITLYVASSYASTLGFGGLVGQPASVGVSITTAGNTTFTPTYTTTFTDYLNNPYTGTEVITLAFASPILSSDTFSLTLNRGSLLLDGINYYNNHVVGYGCDAPATNCFLDNVNDFKNSAYIPNLQPWILLSEVQFTAAVPEPSTWIMMLLGFAGLGFGMYRRQAGCMPAAA
;
A
#
# COMPACT_ATOMS: atom_id res chain seq x y z
N MET A 1 -14.73 17.94 77.53
CA MET A 1 -14.89 18.33 76.11
C MET A 1 -13.67 17.84 75.36
N SER A 2 -13.80 16.75 74.59
CA SER A 2 -12.69 16.12 73.85
C SER A 2 -13.06 16.15 72.37
N LEU A 3 -12.29 16.92 71.59
CA LEU A 3 -12.46 17.07 70.15
C LEU A 3 -11.72 15.91 69.46
N ARG A 4 -12.45 15.09 68.70
CA ARG A 4 -11.89 14.03 67.86
C ARG A 4 -11.37 14.64 66.55
N PRO A 5 -10.18 14.23 66.05
CA PRO A 5 -9.70 14.66 64.74
C PRO A 5 -10.36 13.79 63.66
N GLY A 6 -11.19 14.41 62.81
CA GLY A 6 -11.75 13.78 61.62
C GLY A 6 -10.69 13.61 60.55
N LEU A 7 -10.45 12.35 60.15
CA LEU A 7 -9.55 11.97 59.07
C LEU A 7 -10.16 12.41 57.72
N LEU A 8 -9.68 13.51 57.17
CA LEU A 8 -9.98 13.97 55.81
C LEU A 8 -9.23 13.07 54.82
N ILE A 9 -9.94 12.12 54.21
CA ILE A 9 -9.43 11.38 53.04
C ILE A 9 -9.61 12.28 51.82
N ALA A 10 -8.52 12.91 51.38
CA ALA A 10 -8.47 13.68 50.15
C ALA A 10 -8.55 12.72 48.95
N LEU A 11 -9.72 12.69 48.30
CA LEU A 11 -9.93 11.96 47.06
C LEU A 11 -9.31 12.76 45.91
N SER A 12 -8.01 12.57 45.67
CA SER A 12 -7.34 13.10 44.49
C SER A 12 -7.85 12.39 43.24
N ILE A 13 -8.81 13.00 42.54
CA ILE A 13 -9.23 12.59 41.20
C ILE A 13 -8.12 13.00 40.24
N THR A 14 -7.17 12.11 39.99
CA THR A 14 -6.28 12.22 38.84
C THR A 14 -7.13 12.01 37.59
N LEU A 15 -7.47 13.11 36.89
CA LEU A 15 -7.94 13.04 35.51
C LEU A 15 -6.81 12.44 34.67
N LEU A 16 -6.81 11.12 34.53
CA LEU A 16 -6.07 10.43 33.48
C LEU A 16 -6.73 10.87 32.17
N GLY A 17 -6.14 11.87 31.51
CA GLY A 17 -6.57 12.29 30.19
C GLY A 17 -6.57 11.08 29.27
N SER A 18 -7.73 10.76 28.69
CA SER A 18 -7.86 9.74 27.67
C SER A 18 -7.09 10.23 26.44
N THR A 19 -5.83 9.79 26.32
CA THR A 19 -5.06 9.97 25.08
C THR A 19 -5.80 9.20 24.00
N ALA A 20 -6.29 9.90 22.99
CA ALA A 20 -6.83 9.26 21.79
C ALA A 20 -5.77 8.27 21.29
N ALA A 21 -6.14 7.00 21.13
CA ALA A 21 -5.24 6.01 20.56
C ALA A 21 -4.95 6.42 19.12
N SER A 22 -3.72 6.85 18.86
CA SER A 22 -3.25 7.09 17.50
C SER A 22 -2.98 5.74 16.84
N ALA A 23 -3.52 5.55 15.64
CA ALA A 23 -3.24 4.34 14.88
C ALA A 23 -1.75 4.34 14.47
N VAL A 24 -0.98 3.43 15.05
CA VAL A 24 0.43 3.24 14.72
C VAL A 24 0.52 2.49 13.38
N PRO A 25 1.41 2.87 12.45
CA PRO A 25 1.67 2.08 11.25
C PRO A 25 2.08 0.65 11.60
N VAL A 26 1.53 -0.34 10.88
CA VAL A 26 1.92 -1.74 11.00
C VAL A 26 3.16 -1.97 10.16
N THR A 27 4.18 -2.57 10.78
CA THR A 27 5.43 -2.89 10.09
C THR A 27 5.24 -4.13 9.21
N VAL A 28 5.73 -4.05 7.97
CA VAL A 28 5.86 -5.19 7.05
C VAL A 28 7.19 -5.88 7.32
N THR A 29 7.16 -7.19 7.54
CA THR A 29 8.37 -8.00 7.75
C THR A 29 8.97 -8.47 6.43
N SER A 30 8.13 -8.73 5.43
CA SER A 30 8.54 -8.98 4.05
C SER A 30 7.34 -8.85 3.10
N TYR A 31 7.61 -8.74 1.81
CA TYR A 31 6.61 -8.93 0.77
C TYR A 31 7.14 -9.74 -0.39
N GLU A 32 6.24 -10.32 -1.17
CA GLU A 32 6.56 -11.14 -2.33
C GLU A 32 5.84 -10.61 -3.56
N MET A 33 6.55 -10.59 -4.69
CA MET A 33 5.99 -10.16 -5.97
C MET A 33 6.95 -10.54 -7.10
N ASN A 34 6.46 -10.53 -8.33
CA ASN A 34 7.36 -10.38 -9.46
C ASN A 34 7.99 -8.99 -9.41
N ASN A 35 9.31 -8.92 -9.55
CA ASN A 35 10.02 -7.65 -9.59
C ASN A 35 9.42 -6.73 -10.67
N GLY A 36 9.63 -5.43 -10.53
CA GLY A 36 9.27 -4.49 -11.56
C GLY A 36 9.97 -4.81 -12.90
N ASN A 37 9.43 -4.22 -13.95
CA ASN A 37 9.94 -4.32 -15.31
C ASN A 37 10.00 -2.95 -15.97
N GLY A 38 10.69 -2.87 -17.10
CA GLY A 38 10.71 -1.66 -17.91
C GLY A 38 11.88 -0.72 -17.63
N LEU A 39 12.27 0.02 -18.67
CA LEU A 39 13.25 1.12 -18.62
C LEU A 39 12.56 2.45 -18.90
N ILE A 40 13.12 3.55 -18.39
CA ILE A 40 12.77 4.88 -18.90
C ILE A 40 13.18 5.02 -20.37
N GLN A 41 12.57 5.96 -21.09
CA GLN A 41 12.75 6.17 -22.55
C GLN A 41 14.22 6.36 -22.99
N ASN A 42 15.13 6.70 -22.05
CA ASN A 42 16.57 6.90 -22.30
C ASN A 42 17.46 5.82 -21.64
N GLY A 43 16.91 4.69 -21.21
CA GLY A 43 17.64 3.47 -20.84
C GLY A 43 18.41 3.46 -19.51
N ASN A 44 18.61 4.61 -18.85
CA ASN A 44 19.50 4.70 -17.68
C ASN A 44 18.86 4.28 -16.35
N TYR A 45 17.53 4.25 -16.28
CA TYR A 45 16.81 3.86 -15.07
C TYR A 45 15.79 2.77 -15.39
N ASN A 46 15.67 1.82 -14.47
CA ASN A 46 14.65 0.79 -14.48
C ASN A 46 13.64 1.06 -13.37
N TYR A 47 12.45 0.50 -13.49
CA TYR A 47 11.44 0.52 -12.43
C TYR A 47 11.47 -0.77 -11.61
N PHE A 48 12.67 -1.30 -11.36
CA PHE A 48 12.83 -2.49 -10.53
C PHE A 48 12.82 -2.09 -9.06
N ASP A 49 12.54 -3.03 -8.19
CA ASP A 49 12.77 -2.91 -6.76
C ASP A 49 14.25 -3.17 -6.43
N SER A 50 15.11 -2.27 -6.90
CA SER A 50 16.56 -2.40 -6.80
C SER A 50 17.10 -2.32 -5.37
N THR A 51 16.29 -1.86 -4.41
CA THR A 51 16.64 -1.76 -2.98
C THR A 51 16.11 -2.94 -2.18
N TYR A 52 15.53 -3.95 -2.83
CA TYR A 52 15.00 -5.13 -2.15
C TYR A 52 16.10 -5.85 -1.34
N SER A 53 15.83 -6.09 -0.07
CA SER A 53 16.83 -6.49 0.93
C SER A 53 17.37 -7.91 0.73
N VAL A 54 16.67 -8.75 -0.04
CA VAL A 54 17.13 -10.06 -0.50
C VAL A 54 17.44 -9.99 -2.01
N PRO A 55 18.64 -9.56 -2.41
CA PRO A 55 18.86 -8.91 -3.70
C PRO A 55 18.95 -9.87 -4.90
N THR A 56 18.80 -11.19 -4.72
CA THR A 56 19.01 -12.23 -5.75
C THR A 56 18.33 -11.88 -7.08
N ASN A 57 17.12 -11.32 -7.01
CA ASN A 57 16.33 -10.93 -8.18
C ASN A 57 16.08 -9.41 -8.29
N ALA A 58 16.60 -8.59 -7.38
CA ALA A 58 16.35 -7.14 -7.29
C ALA A 58 16.77 -6.35 -8.54
N ASN A 59 17.82 -6.81 -9.23
CA ASN A 59 18.33 -6.20 -10.47
C ASN A 59 17.91 -6.95 -11.74
N THR A 60 16.93 -7.85 -11.63
CA THR A 60 16.44 -8.65 -12.75
C THR A 60 15.04 -8.19 -13.15
N ASN A 61 14.81 -8.03 -14.45
CA ASN A 61 13.48 -7.80 -15.02
C ASN A 61 12.49 -8.87 -14.53
N GLY A 62 11.35 -8.49 -13.95
CA GLY A 62 10.32 -9.41 -13.48
C GLY A 62 9.16 -9.70 -14.44
N SER A 63 9.23 -9.26 -15.70
CA SER A 63 8.18 -9.55 -16.68
C SER A 63 8.26 -10.96 -17.26
N SER A 64 7.11 -11.66 -17.31
CA SER A 64 6.88 -12.88 -18.10
C SER A 64 6.90 -12.63 -19.59
N LEU A 65 6.69 -11.38 -19.99
CA LEU A 65 6.49 -10.99 -21.37
C LEU A 65 7.79 -10.47 -21.95
N VAL A 66 8.02 -10.77 -23.23
CA VAL A 66 9.11 -10.16 -23.99
C VAL A 66 8.71 -8.72 -24.29
N VAL A 67 9.00 -7.81 -23.36
CA VAL A 67 8.71 -6.38 -23.54
C VAL A 67 9.88 -5.75 -24.33
N PRO A 68 9.63 -5.06 -25.45
CA PRO A 68 10.66 -4.32 -26.19
C PRO A 68 11.32 -3.31 -25.27
N SER A 69 12.63 -3.14 -25.40
CA SER A 69 13.51 -2.37 -24.51
C SER A 69 13.82 -2.97 -23.14
N ASN A 70 13.36 -4.19 -22.82
CA ASN A 70 13.81 -4.92 -21.63
C ASN A 70 14.81 -6.03 -21.97
N GLY A 71 15.64 -6.40 -20.99
CA GLY A 71 16.35 -7.69 -21.03
C GLY A 71 15.35 -8.86 -21.12
N ALA A 72 15.81 -10.03 -21.58
CA ALA A 72 14.97 -11.21 -21.81
C ALA A 72 13.96 -11.46 -20.68
N ALA A 73 12.74 -11.88 -21.04
CA ALA A 73 11.68 -12.20 -20.09
C ALA A 73 12.21 -13.13 -19.00
N LYS A 74 12.02 -12.73 -17.74
CA LYS A 74 12.45 -13.51 -16.59
C LYS A 74 11.42 -13.26 -15.49
N GLU A 75 10.84 -14.33 -14.98
CA GLU A 75 10.04 -14.27 -13.76
C GLU A 75 11.00 -14.05 -12.59
N ALA A 76 11.33 -12.80 -12.31
CA ALA A 76 12.23 -12.40 -11.24
C ALA A 76 11.44 -12.26 -9.93
N TRP A 77 11.03 -13.40 -9.37
CA TRP A 77 10.28 -13.43 -8.11
C TRP A 77 11.13 -12.89 -6.95
N LEU A 78 10.60 -11.90 -6.23
CA LEU A 78 11.14 -11.37 -4.99
C LEU A 78 10.41 -12.03 -3.82
N THR A 79 11.16 -12.50 -2.82
CA THR A 79 10.58 -13.13 -1.62
C THR A 79 11.51 -12.98 -0.42
N GLY A 80 10.92 -12.96 0.78
CA GLY A 80 11.63 -12.96 2.06
C GLY A 80 12.29 -11.63 2.48
N GLY A 81 12.06 -10.55 1.73
CA GLY A 81 12.64 -9.23 2.00
C GLY A 81 11.64 -8.08 1.93
N THR A 82 12.15 -6.87 2.12
CA THR A 82 11.46 -5.59 1.99
C THR A 82 12.24 -4.72 1.01
N GLY A 83 11.65 -3.64 0.50
CA GLY A 83 12.26 -2.77 -0.51
C GLY A 83 11.47 -1.49 -0.67
N LYS A 84 11.46 -0.94 -1.89
CA LYS A 84 10.87 0.39 -2.17
C LYS A 84 9.43 0.52 -1.68
N LEU A 85 8.63 -0.55 -1.79
CA LEU A 85 7.21 -0.51 -1.47
C LEU A 85 6.90 -0.32 0.02
N THR A 86 7.89 -0.37 0.89
CA THR A 86 7.73 -0.29 2.35
C THR A 86 8.87 0.50 3.00
N ASP A 87 9.52 1.41 2.27
CA ASP A 87 10.66 2.19 2.77
C ASP A 87 10.26 3.57 3.31
N ASN A 88 8.95 3.88 3.29
CA ASN A 88 8.36 5.15 3.67
C ASN A 88 8.73 6.33 2.74
N THR A 89 9.25 6.06 1.55
CA THR A 89 9.55 7.08 0.54
C THR A 89 8.32 7.34 -0.32
N ILE A 90 7.66 8.47 -0.08
CA ILE A 90 6.56 8.94 -0.93
C ILE A 90 7.09 10.03 -1.86
N PRO A 91 7.11 9.81 -3.18
CA PRO A 91 7.59 10.79 -4.14
C PRO A 91 6.72 12.04 -4.17
N SER A 92 7.34 13.21 -4.05
CA SER A 92 6.71 14.52 -4.26
C SER A 92 6.82 15.04 -5.69
N GLN A 93 7.48 14.28 -6.56
CA GLN A 93 7.73 14.61 -7.96
C GLN A 93 7.21 13.49 -8.86
N ASN A 94 6.90 13.85 -10.11
CA ASN A 94 6.45 12.90 -11.12
C ASN A 94 7.50 11.79 -11.34
N TYR A 95 7.02 10.56 -11.54
CA TYR A 95 7.82 9.35 -11.77
C TYR A 95 8.92 9.47 -12.83
N SER A 96 8.76 10.36 -13.82
CA SER A 96 9.79 10.58 -14.84
C SER A 96 11.05 11.27 -14.31
N PHE A 97 10.94 12.05 -13.23
CA PHE A 97 12.07 12.73 -12.57
C PHE A 97 12.68 11.91 -11.44
N VAL A 98 11.90 11.01 -10.84
CA VAL A 98 12.31 10.16 -9.71
C VAL A 98 11.99 8.67 -9.95
N PRO A 99 12.40 8.09 -11.10
CA PRO A 99 12.06 6.70 -11.44
C PRO A 99 12.58 5.70 -10.42
N GLN A 100 13.67 6.04 -9.71
CA GLN A 100 14.25 5.22 -8.66
C GLN A 100 13.34 5.02 -7.44
N ASN A 101 12.30 5.85 -7.25
CA ASN A 101 11.38 5.73 -6.12
C ASN A 101 10.12 4.90 -6.44
N TYR A 102 10.03 4.32 -7.63
CA TYR A 102 8.88 3.51 -8.02
C TYR A 102 9.31 2.09 -8.40
N VAL A 103 8.41 1.14 -8.17
CA VAL A 103 8.40 -0.17 -8.80
C VAL A 103 7.30 -0.16 -9.86
N GLY A 104 7.61 -0.66 -11.05
CA GLY A 104 6.74 -0.53 -12.21
C GLY A 104 6.48 -1.82 -12.94
N TRP A 105 5.26 -2.00 -13.43
CA TRP A 105 4.88 -3.17 -14.23
C TRP A 105 4.22 -2.70 -15.52
N LYS A 106 4.90 -2.94 -16.64
CA LYS A 106 4.39 -2.72 -17.98
C LYS A 106 3.69 -3.99 -18.48
N TYR A 107 2.47 -3.84 -18.99
CA TYR A 107 1.62 -4.89 -19.55
C TYR A 107 1.23 -6.03 -18.61
N GLN A 108 1.41 -5.85 -17.31
CA GLN A 108 1.20 -6.89 -16.31
C GLN A 108 0.41 -6.32 -15.13
N ASP A 109 -0.50 -7.12 -14.61
CA ASP A 109 -1.22 -6.85 -13.38
C ASP A 109 -0.42 -7.49 -12.23
N PRO A 110 0.29 -6.72 -11.39
CA PRO A 110 1.11 -7.29 -10.33
C PRO A 110 0.23 -7.80 -9.19
N THR A 111 0.61 -8.95 -8.64
CA THR A 111 0.12 -9.44 -7.35
C THR A 111 1.25 -9.36 -6.33
N ILE A 112 0.99 -8.69 -5.22
CA ILE A 112 1.94 -8.46 -4.13
C ILE A 112 1.38 -9.11 -2.86
N ILE A 113 2.16 -9.97 -2.23
CA ILE A 113 1.80 -10.67 -0.99
C ILE A 113 2.56 -9.99 0.15
N PHE A 114 1.88 -9.53 1.19
CA PHE A 114 2.54 -8.86 2.32
C PHE A 114 2.50 -9.72 3.58
N HIS A 115 3.60 -9.74 4.31
CA HIS A 115 3.74 -10.39 5.61
C HIS A 115 3.91 -9.32 6.69
N LEU A 116 3.01 -9.30 7.66
CA LEU A 116 2.98 -8.29 8.71
C LEU A 116 3.76 -8.76 9.95
N GLU A 117 4.13 -7.82 10.81
CA GLU A 117 4.63 -8.13 12.15
C GLU A 117 3.56 -8.92 12.95
N ALA A 118 3.99 -9.96 13.65
CA ALA A 118 3.09 -10.85 14.40
C ALA A 118 2.29 -10.10 15.48
N GLY A 119 1.03 -10.50 15.66
CA GLY A 119 0.12 -9.93 16.66
C GLY A 119 -0.48 -8.58 16.27
N LYS A 120 -0.24 -8.10 15.04
CA LYS A 120 -0.87 -6.89 14.50
C LYS A 120 -2.14 -7.22 13.73
N SER A 121 -2.97 -6.20 13.54
CA SER A 121 -4.15 -6.23 12.67
C SER A 121 -4.28 -4.92 11.90
N VAL A 122 -4.72 -4.97 10.66
CA VAL A 122 -4.79 -3.81 9.74
C VAL A 122 -6.24 -3.46 9.42
N SER A 123 -6.63 -2.21 9.64
CA SER A 123 -7.97 -1.71 9.27
C SER A 123 -8.00 -0.94 7.96
N SER A 124 -6.85 -0.42 7.52
CA SER A 124 -6.74 0.21 6.20
C SER A 124 -5.36 0.06 5.58
N ILE A 125 -5.33 0.00 4.25
CA ILE A 125 -4.13 -0.01 3.44
C ILE A 125 -4.14 1.23 2.56
N THR A 126 -3.01 1.93 2.48
CA THR A 126 -2.84 3.11 1.64
C THR A 126 -1.74 2.83 0.62
N LEU A 127 -2.07 2.94 -0.67
CA LEU A 127 -1.14 2.76 -1.78
C LEU A 127 -0.83 4.12 -2.39
N TYR A 128 0.44 4.36 -2.67
CA TYR A 128 0.92 5.54 -3.39
C TYR A 128 1.32 5.12 -4.80
N VAL A 129 0.46 5.42 -5.76
CA VAL A 129 0.63 5.02 -7.17
C VAL A 129 1.01 6.23 -8.01
N ALA A 130 1.81 6.05 -9.05
CA ALA A 130 2.02 7.14 -9.99
C ALA A 130 0.76 7.39 -10.81
N SER A 131 0.50 8.64 -11.14
CA SER A 131 -0.61 9.04 -12.00
C SER A 131 -0.13 9.62 -13.32
N SER A 132 -0.93 9.46 -14.38
CA SER A 132 -0.72 10.12 -15.68
C SER A 132 -1.07 11.60 -15.53
N TYR A 133 -0.24 12.38 -14.85
CA TYR A 133 -0.42 13.81 -14.94
C TYR A 133 0.01 14.33 -16.32
N ALA A 134 -1.02 14.55 -17.13
CA ALA A 134 -1.05 15.38 -18.32
C ALA A 134 -0.86 16.88 -18.09
N SER A 135 0.36 17.38 -17.90
CA SER A 135 0.56 18.84 -17.95
C SER A 135 0.30 19.42 -19.33
N THR A 136 0.02 20.72 -19.42
CA THR A 136 0.03 21.49 -20.68
C THR A 136 1.36 21.39 -21.45
N LEU A 137 2.41 20.83 -20.84
CA LEU A 137 3.71 20.56 -21.47
C LEU A 137 3.82 19.14 -22.05
N GLY A 138 2.80 18.29 -21.96
CA GLY A 138 2.76 17.01 -22.68
C GLY A 138 3.64 15.88 -22.11
N PHE A 139 3.93 15.91 -20.80
CA PHE A 139 4.76 14.88 -20.14
C PHE A 139 3.98 13.69 -19.56
N GLY A 140 2.75 13.46 -20.01
CA GLY A 140 1.98 12.28 -19.63
C GLY A 140 2.52 11.07 -20.36
N GLY A 141 3.26 10.21 -19.66
CA GLY A 141 3.53 8.87 -20.15
C GLY A 141 2.33 7.95 -19.93
N LEU A 142 2.44 6.74 -20.46
CA LEU A 142 1.47 5.65 -20.40
C LEU A 142 1.36 4.97 -19.00
N VAL A 143 1.46 5.76 -17.94
CA VAL A 143 1.43 5.36 -16.54
C VAL A 143 0.13 5.85 -15.92
N GLY A 144 -0.64 4.97 -15.29
CA GLY A 144 -1.87 5.37 -14.62
C GLY A 144 -2.10 4.57 -13.35
N GLN A 145 -3.02 5.07 -12.53
CA GLN A 145 -3.56 4.29 -11.44
C GLN A 145 -4.21 2.99 -11.95
N PRO A 146 -4.18 1.91 -11.17
CA PRO A 146 -4.95 0.71 -11.49
C PRO A 146 -6.46 1.03 -11.54
N ALA A 147 -7.18 0.40 -12.48
CA ALA A 147 -8.62 0.48 -12.58
C ALA A 147 -9.35 -0.10 -11.36
N SER A 148 -8.73 -1.10 -10.71
CA SER A 148 -9.17 -1.61 -9.42
C SER A 148 -8.02 -2.27 -8.68
N VAL A 149 -8.12 -2.32 -7.35
CA VAL A 149 -7.23 -3.13 -6.52
C VAL A 149 -8.03 -4.33 -6.03
N GLY A 150 -7.64 -5.55 -6.38
CA GLY A 150 -8.18 -6.77 -5.83
C GLY A 150 -7.49 -7.12 -4.53
N VAL A 151 -8.26 -7.53 -3.51
CA VAL A 151 -7.72 -8.04 -2.24
C VAL A 151 -8.12 -9.50 -2.09
N SER A 152 -7.16 -10.34 -1.73
CA SER A 152 -7.40 -11.74 -1.39
C SER A 152 -6.78 -12.04 -0.04
N ILE A 153 -7.54 -12.63 0.88
CA ILE A 153 -7.07 -13.02 2.22
C ILE A 153 -7.23 -14.52 2.34
N THR A 154 -6.15 -15.21 2.71
CA THR A 154 -6.14 -16.63 3.05
C THR A 154 -5.87 -16.75 4.55
N THR A 155 -6.88 -17.25 5.29
CA THR A 155 -6.76 -17.43 6.74
C THR A 155 -5.90 -18.65 7.08
N ALA A 156 -5.51 -18.79 8.35
CA ALA A 156 -4.84 -19.99 8.85
C ALA A 156 -5.62 -21.31 8.60
N GLY A 157 -6.93 -21.24 8.34
CA GLY A 157 -7.76 -22.37 7.91
C GLY A 157 -7.73 -22.65 6.41
N ASN A 158 -6.87 -21.95 5.66
CA ASN A 158 -6.71 -22.02 4.20
C ASN A 158 -7.98 -21.65 3.41
N THR A 159 -8.85 -20.83 4.00
CA THR A 159 -10.03 -20.28 3.31
C THR A 159 -9.66 -18.95 2.69
N THR A 160 -9.74 -18.86 1.37
CA THR A 160 -9.50 -17.62 0.63
C THR A 160 -10.80 -16.85 0.41
N PHE A 161 -10.83 -15.56 0.73
CA PHE A 161 -11.97 -14.70 0.47
C PHE A 161 -11.54 -13.28 0.03
N THR A 162 -12.45 -12.58 -0.66
CA THR A 162 -12.31 -11.16 -0.96
C THR A 162 -13.04 -10.37 0.12
N PRO A 163 -12.36 -9.54 0.92
CA PRO A 163 -13.02 -8.73 1.92
C PRO A 163 -13.88 -7.64 1.26
N THR A 164 -14.86 -7.12 2.00
CA THR A 164 -15.52 -5.87 1.62
C THR A 164 -14.63 -4.70 2.01
N TYR A 165 -14.34 -3.82 1.05
CA TYR A 165 -13.60 -2.58 1.27
C TYR A 165 -14.16 -1.45 0.41
N THR A 166 -13.89 -0.22 0.83
CA THR A 166 -14.11 0.97 0.01
C THR A 166 -12.78 1.44 -0.55
N THR A 167 -12.80 1.97 -1.77
CA THR A 167 -11.65 2.58 -2.43
C THR A 167 -11.88 4.06 -2.59
N THR A 168 -10.98 4.89 -2.08
CA THR A 168 -10.93 6.32 -2.38
C THR A 168 -9.67 6.67 -3.13
N PHE A 169 -9.82 7.40 -4.22
CA PHE A 169 -8.74 7.95 -5.03
C PHE A 169 -8.63 9.43 -4.73
N THR A 170 -7.48 9.86 -4.23
CA THR A 170 -7.21 11.27 -3.94
C THR A 170 -5.86 11.66 -4.48
N ASP A 171 -5.78 12.88 -4.95
CA ASP A 171 -4.54 13.48 -5.43
C ASP A 171 -3.58 13.74 -4.26
N TYR A 172 -2.33 13.27 -4.37
CA TYR A 172 -1.36 13.46 -3.30
C TYR A 172 -0.99 14.94 -3.17
N LEU A 173 -1.00 15.46 -1.94
CA LEU A 173 -0.77 16.89 -1.62
C LEU A 173 -1.84 17.86 -2.17
N ASN A 174 -3.02 17.37 -2.58
CA ASN A 174 -4.06 18.18 -3.25
C ASN A 174 -3.53 18.97 -4.45
N ASN A 175 -2.50 18.44 -5.09
CA ASN A 175 -1.75 19.10 -6.13
C ASN A 175 -1.62 18.14 -7.32
N PRO A 176 -2.39 18.40 -8.41
CA PRO A 176 -2.48 17.46 -9.53
C PRO A 176 -1.17 17.35 -10.30
N TYR A 177 -0.22 18.23 -10.00
CA TYR A 177 1.09 18.30 -10.61
C TYR A 177 2.14 17.40 -9.94
N THR A 178 1.83 16.73 -8.82
CA THR A 178 2.81 15.91 -8.09
C THR A 178 3.02 14.53 -8.72
N GLY A 179 2.07 14.04 -9.53
CA GLY A 179 2.18 12.79 -10.27
C GLY A 179 2.07 11.53 -9.41
N THR A 180 1.56 11.66 -8.18
CA THR A 180 1.25 10.55 -7.27
C THR A 180 -0.22 10.64 -6.85
N GLU A 181 -0.93 9.53 -6.97
CA GLU A 181 -2.29 9.34 -6.46
C GLU A 181 -2.26 8.41 -5.25
N VAL A 182 -3.22 8.62 -4.35
CA VAL A 182 -3.39 7.83 -3.14
C VAL A 182 -4.64 6.98 -3.29
N ILE A 183 -4.49 5.67 -3.13
CA ILE A 183 -5.59 4.71 -3.06
C ILE A 183 -5.69 4.24 -1.61
N THR A 184 -6.83 4.45 -0.97
CA THR A 184 -7.07 3.90 0.38
C THR A 184 -8.08 2.77 0.31
N LEU A 185 -7.71 1.62 0.86
CA LEU A 185 -8.58 0.46 1.09
C LEU A 185 -8.97 0.45 2.57
N ALA A 186 -10.25 0.62 2.89
CA ALA A 186 -10.74 0.53 4.26
C ALA A 186 -11.52 -0.76 4.47
N PHE A 187 -11.16 -1.55 5.48
CA PHE A 187 -11.75 -2.87 5.73
C PHE A 187 -12.81 -2.82 6.82
N ALA A 188 -13.96 -3.46 6.57
CA ALA A 188 -15.01 -3.62 7.57
C ALA A 188 -14.60 -4.58 8.70
N SER A 189 -13.72 -5.53 8.41
CA SER A 189 -13.11 -6.44 9.38
C SER A 189 -11.59 -6.40 9.21
N PRO A 190 -10.82 -6.16 10.27
CA PRO A 190 -9.37 -6.04 10.16
C PRO A 190 -8.71 -7.31 9.59
N ILE A 191 -7.66 -7.13 8.80
CA ILE A 191 -6.78 -8.22 8.36
C ILE A 191 -5.86 -8.57 9.53
N LEU A 192 -5.75 -9.84 9.89
CA LEU A 192 -4.85 -10.28 10.96
C LEU A 192 -3.47 -10.59 10.39
N SER A 193 -2.41 -10.29 11.16
CA SER A 193 -1.03 -10.66 10.81
C SER A 193 -0.78 -12.17 10.66
N SER A 194 -1.69 -13.01 11.18
CA SER A 194 -1.68 -14.45 10.98
C SER A 194 -2.21 -14.89 9.62
N ASP A 195 -2.89 -14.01 8.90
CA ASP A 195 -3.45 -14.29 7.58
C ASP A 195 -2.43 -13.90 6.51
N THR A 196 -2.41 -14.67 5.43
CA THR A 196 -1.70 -14.25 4.21
C THR A 196 -2.65 -13.43 3.38
N PHE A 197 -2.28 -12.21 3.01
CA PHE A 197 -3.10 -11.41 2.10
C PHE A 197 -2.28 -10.89 0.93
N SER A 198 -2.95 -10.74 -0.20
CA SER A 198 -2.37 -10.24 -1.44
C SER A 198 -3.18 -9.08 -2.00
N LEU A 199 -2.47 -8.14 -2.60
CA LEU A 199 -3.03 -7.05 -3.40
C LEU A 199 -2.73 -7.32 -4.87
N THR A 200 -3.76 -7.37 -5.70
CA THR A 200 -3.61 -7.42 -7.15
C THR A 200 -3.99 -6.07 -7.74
N LEU A 201 -3.05 -5.39 -8.38
CA LEU A 201 -3.33 -4.11 -9.04
C LEU A 201 -3.81 -4.40 -10.46
N ASN A 202 -5.11 -4.26 -10.70
CA ASN A 202 -5.70 -4.51 -12.01
C ASN A 202 -5.69 -3.22 -12.82
N ARG A 203 -4.95 -3.19 -13.92
CA ARG A 203 -4.95 -2.06 -14.86
C ARG A 203 -6.28 -1.89 -15.59
N GLY A 204 -7.12 -2.93 -15.60
CA GLY A 204 -8.34 -2.98 -16.39
C GLY A 204 -8.09 -3.41 -17.83
N SER A 205 -9.15 -3.43 -18.64
CA SER A 205 -9.04 -3.77 -20.07
C SER A 205 -8.26 -2.69 -20.80
N LEU A 206 -7.19 -3.06 -21.49
CA LEU A 206 -6.53 -2.17 -22.45
C LEU A 206 -7.52 -1.83 -23.56
N LEU A 207 -7.70 -0.56 -23.89
CA LEU A 207 -8.45 -0.20 -25.09
C LEU A 207 -7.63 -0.52 -26.35
N LEU A 208 -8.29 -0.47 -27.51
CA LEU A 208 -7.73 -0.89 -28.80
C LEU A 208 -6.35 -0.29 -29.11
N ASP A 209 -6.08 0.95 -28.71
CA ASP A 209 -4.77 1.58 -28.96
C ASP A 209 -3.66 1.01 -28.06
N GLY A 210 -3.99 0.63 -26.81
CA GLY A 210 -3.07 -0.11 -25.95
C GLY A 210 -2.79 -1.51 -26.48
N ILE A 211 -3.80 -2.16 -27.07
CA ILE A 211 -3.67 -3.45 -27.77
C ILE A 211 -2.83 -3.32 -29.04
N ASN A 212 -3.09 -2.29 -29.86
CA ASN A 212 -2.34 -2.02 -31.09
C ASN A 212 -0.88 -1.72 -30.77
N TYR A 213 -0.60 -0.90 -29.75
CA TYR A 213 0.77 -0.71 -29.28
C TYR A 213 1.39 -2.03 -28.84
N TYR A 214 0.70 -2.80 -27.98
CA TYR A 214 1.18 -4.10 -27.50
C TYR A 214 1.48 -5.05 -28.66
N ASN A 215 0.59 -5.13 -29.65
CA ASN A 215 0.77 -5.99 -30.81
C ASN A 215 1.91 -5.52 -31.73
N ASN A 216 1.98 -4.21 -32.02
CA ASN A 216 2.97 -3.60 -32.90
C ASN A 216 4.37 -3.54 -32.28
N HIS A 217 4.49 -3.59 -30.95
CA HIS A 217 5.77 -3.51 -30.26
C HIS A 217 6.14 -4.83 -29.58
N VAL A 218 5.24 -5.46 -28.80
CA VAL A 218 5.53 -6.60 -27.91
C VAL A 218 5.35 -7.97 -28.62
N VAL A 219 4.26 -8.16 -29.36
CA VAL A 219 3.92 -9.48 -29.96
C VAL A 219 4.59 -9.71 -31.31
N GLY A 220 4.88 -8.63 -32.06
CA GLY A 220 5.52 -8.70 -33.37
C GLY A 220 6.80 -7.87 -33.43
N TYR A 221 7.95 -8.49 -33.17
CA TYR A 221 9.16 -8.05 -33.88
C TYR A 221 8.99 -8.47 -35.35
N GLY A 222 8.30 -7.61 -36.11
CA GLY A 222 7.88 -7.90 -37.48
C GLY A 222 7.23 -6.67 -38.10
N CYS A 223 7.99 -5.60 -38.26
CA CYS A 223 7.69 -4.62 -39.29
C CYS A 223 7.99 -5.26 -40.66
N ASP A 224 7.11 -6.14 -41.12
CA ASP A 224 7.24 -6.83 -42.42
C ASP A 224 6.80 -5.94 -43.60
N ALA A 225 6.46 -4.67 -43.33
CA ALA A 225 6.16 -3.68 -44.36
C ALA A 225 7.44 -2.91 -44.73
N PRO A 226 7.64 -2.55 -46.01
CA PRO A 226 8.78 -1.74 -46.43
C PRO A 226 8.83 -0.47 -45.58
N ALA A 227 10.05 -0.16 -45.13
CA ALA A 227 10.45 0.69 -44.01
C ALA A 227 9.94 2.16 -43.96
N THR A 228 8.84 2.51 -44.63
CA THR A 228 8.31 3.87 -44.70
C THR A 228 7.00 4.06 -43.93
N ASN A 229 6.26 3.00 -43.58
CA ASN A 229 4.91 3.14 -42.98
C ASN A 229 4.71 2.35 -41.67
N CYS A 230 5.77 1.79 -41.09
CA CYS A 230 5.70 1.25 -39.74
C CYS A 230 5.71 2.42 -38.77
N PHE A 231 4.52 2.94 -38.46
CA PHE A 231 4.23 3.97 -37.46
C PHE A 231 5.48 4.78 -37.08
N LEU A 232 5.81 5.77 -37.91
CA LEU A 232 6.41 6.97 -37.35
C LEU A 232 5.40 7.44 -36.32
N ASP A 233 5.71 7.17 -35.06
CA ASP A 233 5.30 8.02 -33.96
C ASP A 233 5.60 9.45 -34.43
N ASN A 234 4.60 10.12 -35.02
CA ASN A 234 4.54 11.54 -34.86
C ASN A 234 4.47 11.65 -33.35
N VAL A 235 5.61 11.97 -32.74
CA VAL A 235 6.08 12.01 -31.33
C VAL A 235 5.05 12.56 -30.32
N ASN A 236 3.89 12.94 -30.83
CA ASN A 236 2.73 13.48 -30.19
C ASN A 236 1.60 12.46 -29.99
N ASP A 237 1.43 11.38 -30.75
CA ASP A 237 0.19 10.55 -30.63
C ASP A 237 0.20 9.67 -29.36
N PHE A 238 1.38 9.14 -28.99
CA PHE A 238 1.57 8.46 -27.70
C PHE A 238 1.46 9.42 -26.52
N LYS A 239 2.01 10.64 -26.65
CA LYS A 239 1.88 11.70 -25.65
C LYS A 239 0.44 12.18 -25.51
N ASN A 240 -0.29 12.30 -26.62
CA ASN A 240 -1.67 12.78 -26.67
C ASN A 240 -2.66 11.71 -26.17
N SER A 241 -2.34 10.42 -26.34
CA SER A 241 -3.18 9.31 -25.88
C SER A 241 -3.00 8.96 -24.40
N ALA A 242 -1.89 9.37 -23.78
CA ALA A 242 -1.62 9.11 -22.36
C ALA A 242 -2.65 9.71 -21.38
N TYR A 243 -3.44 10.68 -21.84
CA TYR A 243 -4.50 11.32 -21.07
C TYR A 243 -5.81 10.52 -21.06
N ILE A 244 -5.96 9.52 -21.94
CA ILE A 244 -7.19 8.73 -22.04
C ILE A 244 -7.13 7.59 -21.01
N PRO A 245 -8.07 7.51 -20.04
CA PRO A 245 -8.09 6.42 -19.07
C PRO A 245 -8.16 5.04 -19.75
N ASN A 246 -7.47 4.04 -19.20
CA ASN A 246 -7.38 2.66 -19.69
C ASN A 246 -6.56 2.47 -20.99
N LEU A 247 -5.79 3.49 -21.39
CA LEU A 247 -4.71 3.34 -22.36
C LEU A 247 -3.33 3.14 -21.70
N GLN A 248 -3.25 3.15 -20.37
CA GLN A 248 -2.01 3.06 -19.60
C GLN A 248 -1.55 1.61 -19.39
N PRO A 249 -0.54 1.11 -20.11
CA PRO A 249 0.07 -0.19 -19.87
C PRO A 249 0.92 -0.26 -18.60
N TRP A 250 1.26 0.85 -17.97
CA TRP A 250 2.10 0.86 -16.77
C TRP A 250 1.28 1.12 -15.52
N ILE A 251 1.50 0.28 -14.52
CA ILE A 251 1.22 0.57 -13.12
C ILE A 251 2.56 0.85 -12.45
N LEU A 252 2.69 1.99 -11.76
CA LEU A 252 3.84 2.28 -10.91
C LEU A 252 3.37 2.49 -9.47
N LEU A 253 4.06 1.86 -8.52
CA LEU A 253 3.77 1.92 -7.09
C LEU A 253 5.05 2.35 -6.37
N SER A 254 4.96 3.36 -5.50
CA SER A 254 6.10 3.80 -4.70
C SER A 254 6.09 3.23 -3.31
N GLU A 255 4.93 3.20 -2.64
CA GLU A 255 4.83 2.88 -1.22
C GLU A 255 3.47 2.26 -0.90
N VAL A 256 3.45 1.35 0.09
CA VAL A 256 2.25 0.75 0.67
C VAL A 256 2.32 0.84 2.19
N GLN A 257 1.36 1.56 2.77
CA GLN A 257 1.25 1.76 4.21
C GLN A 257 0.08 0.99 4.80
N PHE A 258 0.31 0.45 6.00
CA PHE A 258 -0.66 -0.37 6.72
C PHE A 258 -1.03 0.34 8.03
N THR A 259 -2.31 0.64 8.22
CA THR A 259 -2.78 1.30 9.44
C THR A 259 -3.35 0.26 10.40
N ALA A 260 -2.86 0.25 11.65
CA ALA A 260 -3.32 -0.69 12.65
C ALA A 260 -4.81 -0.47 12.97
N ALA A 261 -5.52 -1.57 13.22
CA ALA A 261 -6.88 -1.49 13.74
C ALA A 261 -6.87 -0.83 15.12
N VAL A 262 -7.65 0.23 15.27
CA VAL A 262 -7.84 0.89 16.56
C VAL A 262 -8.81 0.04 17.38
N PRO A 263 -8.46 -0.34 18.63
CA PRO A 263 -9.40 -1.07 19.48
C PRO A 263 -10.69 -0.27 19.63
N GLU A 264 -11.82 -0.95 19.49
CA GLU A 264 -13.12 -0.29 19.60
C GLU A 264 -13.24 0.47 20.93
N PRO A 265 -13.94 1.62 20.98
CA PRO A 265 -14.18 2.35 22.23
C PRO A 265 -14.78 1.49 23.34
N SER A 266 -15.61 0.50 22.97
CA SER A 266 -16.17 -0.52 23.86
C SER A 266 -15.07 -1.34 24.56
N THR A 267 -13.99 -1.69 23.85
CA THR A 267 -12.85 -2.44 24.39
C THR A 267 -12.16 -1.65 25.48
N TRP A 268 -11.94 -0.35 25.25
CA TRP A 268 -11.38 0.55 26.26
C TRP A 268 -12.30 0.67 27.47
N ILE A 269 -13.61 0.85 27.26
CA ILE A 269 -14.58 0.95 28.34
C ILE A 269 -14.62 -0.34 29.15
N MET A 270 -14.60 -1.51 28.53
CA MET A 270 -14.61 -2.80 29.23
C MET A 270 -13.32 -3.02 30.02
N MET A 271 -12.17 -2.62 29.47
CA MET A 271 -10.90 -2.65 30.18
C MET A 271 -10.93 -1.73 31.42
N LEU A 272 -11.40 -0.49 31.25
CA LEU A 272 -11.54 0.48 32.34
C LEU A 272 -12.54 0.02 33.40
N LEU A 273 -13.68 -0.52 33.00
CA LEU A 273 -14.68 -1.10 33.91
C LEU A 273 -14.12 -2.31 34.66
N GLY A 274 -13.34 -3.16 33.99
CA GLY A 274 -12.64 -4.29 34.61
C GLY A 274 -11.67 -3.83 35.69
N PHE A 275 -10.84 -2.83 35.39
CA PHE A 275 -9.92 -2.24 36.39
C PHE A 275 -10.67 -1.56 37.54
N ALA A 276 -11.73 -0.81 37.25
CA ALA A 276 -12.56 -0.18 38.28
C ALA A 276 -13.22 -1.22 39.20
N GLY A 277 -13.72 -2.32 38.63
CA GLY A 277 -14.32 -3.43 39.37
C GLY A 277 -13.32 -4.12 40.31
N LEU A 278 -12.10 -4.38 39.83
CA LEU A 278 -11.02 -4.95 40.64
C LEU A 278 -10.62 -4.01 41.79
N GLY A 279 -10.45 -2.71 41.51
CA GLY A 279 -10.13 -1.71 42.53
C GLY A 279 -11.21 -1.61 43.61
N PHE A 280 -12.48 -1.58 43.21
CA PHE A 280 -13.61 -1.54 44.15
C PHE A 280 -13.72 -2.82 45.00
N GLY A 281 -13.45 -3.99 44.42
CA GLY A 281 -13.42 -5.26 45.13
C GLY A 281 -12.36 -5.30 46.23
N MET A 282 -11.16 -4.78 45.96
CA MET A 282 -10.09 -4.67 46.97
C MET A 282 -10.44 -3.66 48.07
N TYR A 283 -11.03 -2.52 47.70
CA TYR A 283 -11.46 -1.49 48.66
C TYR A 283 -12.45 -2.04 49.71
N ARG A 284 -13.46 -2.81 49.28
CA ARG A 284 -14.45 -3.39 50.21
C ARG A 284 -13.85 -4.39 51.19
N ARG A 285 -12.79 -5.11 50.81
CA ARG A 285 -12.12 -6.08 51.69
C ARG A 285 -11.37 -5.40 52.84
N GLN A 286 -10.80 -4.22 52.61
CA GLN A 286 -10.10 -3.47 53.67
C GLN A 286 -11.07 -2.83 54.67
N ALA A 287 -12.26 -2.40 54.24
CA ALA A 287 -13.26 -1.79 55.13
C ALA A 287 -13.87 -2.76 56.17
N GLY A 288 -13.74 -4.08 55.99
CA GLY A 288 -14.26 -5.10 56.92
C GLY A 288 -13.34 -5.43 58.10
N CYS A 289 -12.11 -4.92 58.11
CA CYS A 289 -11.11 -5.23 59.13
C CYS A 289 -10.83 -4.00 60.01
N MET A 290 -11.86 -3.41 60.62
CA MET A 290 -11.66 -2.48 61.72
C MET A 290 -11.44 -3.28 63.02
N PRO A 291 -10.25 -3.20 63.66
CA PRO A 291 -10.03 -3.83 64.95
C PRO A 291 -10.97 -3.20 65.98
N ALA A 292 -11.68 -4.06 66.72
CA ALA A 292 -12.46 -3.63 67.88
C ALA A 292 -11.51 -2.93 68.85
N ALA A 293 -11.70 -1.62 69.04
CA ALA A 293 -10.97 -0.85 70.04
C ALA A 293 -11.32 -1.42 71.43
N ALA A 294 -10.29 -1.90 72.14
CA ALA A 294 -10.35 -2.24 73.55
C ALA A 294 -10.24 -0.98 74.41
#